data_AF-A0A3B8KXV2-F1
#
_entry.id   AF-A0A3B8KXV2-F1
#
_cell.length_a   1.000
_cell.length_b   1.000
_cell.length_c   1.000
_cell.angle_alpha   90.00
_cell.angle_beta   90.00
_cell.angle_gamma   90.00
#
_symmetry.space_group_name_H-M   'P 1'
#
loop_
_entity.id
_entity.type
_entity.pdbx_description
1 polymer ?
#
loop_
_entity_poly.entity_id
_entity_poly.type
_entity_poly.pdbx_seq_one_letter_code
_entity_poly.pdbx_strand_id
1 'polypeptide(L)'
;MQPGGDAQLVEPDGFLLECPHCRQELRVAKKYAGANVECKLCRGHFHLDPDHPSTRLRGFFAECPHCLEELRAHSRFRLARVACKLCGGRIQFMAAPSRRSPTMSPN
;
A
#
# COMPACT_ATOMS: atom_id res chain seq x y z
N MET A 1 6.08 3.77 34.80
CA MET A 1 4.72 3.74 34.22
C MET A 1 4.85 3.93 32.71
N GLN A 2 4.47 2.94 31.89
CA GLN A 2 4.55 3.02 30.43
C GLN A 2 3.19 3.50 29.88
N PRO A 3 3.06 4.70 29.30
CA PRO A 3 1.90 5.04 28.49
C PRO A 3 2.18 4.56 27.06
N GLY A 4 2.05 3.26 26.82
CA GLY A 4 2.15 2.69 25.48
C GLY A 4 0.87 2.97 24.71
N GLY A 5 0.74 4.17 24.14
CA GLY A 5 -0.32 4.46 23.17
C GLY A 5 -0.18 3.49 22.00
N ASP A 6 -1.03 2.48 21.96
CA ASP A 6 -1.05 1.48 20.90
C ASP A 6 -1.48 2.18 19.61
N ALA A 7 -0.64 2.11 18.59
CA ALA A 7 -1.09 2.44 17.25
C ALA A 7 -1.55 1.12 16.65
N GLN A 8 -2.84 0.99 16.34
CA GLN A 8 -3.36 -0.24 15.76
C GLN A 8 -2.68 -0.47 14.40
N LEU A 9 -2.12 -1.66 14.22
CA LEU A 9 -1.48 -2.03 12.96
C LEU A 9 -2.54 -2.24 11.89
N VAL A 10 -2.38 -1.55 10.76
CA VAL A 10 -3.32 -1.59 9.64
C VAL A 10 -2.57 -2.01 8.39
N GLU A 11 -3.06 -3.05 7.73
CA GLU A 11 -2.56 -3.46 6.42
C GLU A 11 -3.25 -2.66 5.32
N PRO A 12 -2.53 -2.19 4.28
CA PRO A 12 -3.16 -1.60 3.13
C PRO A 12 -4.02 -2.61 2.38
N ASP A 13 -5.30 -2.30 2.15
CA ASP A 13 -6.23 -3.08 1.32
C ASP A 13 -5.86 -3.06 -0.16
N GLY A 14 -5.17 -2.00 -0.59
CA GLY A 14 -4.60 -1.93 -1.91
C GLY A 14 -3.76 -0.69 -2.17
N PHE A 15 -3.37 -0.56 -3.43
CA PHE A 15 -2.38 0.38 -3.92
C PHE A 15 -3.00 1.34 -4.92
N LEU A 16 -2.57 2.59 -4.84
CA LEU A 16 -2.85 3.65 -5.81
C LEU A 16 -1.58 3.85 -6.61
N LEU A 17 -1.65 3.54 -7.89
CA LEU A 17 -0.50 3.60 -8.78
C LEU A 17 -0.86 4.31 -10.07
N GLU A 18 0.15 4.89 -10.71
CA GLU A 18 -0.02 5.54 -12.00
C GLU A 18 0.28 4.54 -13.12
N CYS A 19 -0.65 4.40 -14.07
CA CYS A 19 -0.43 3.54 -15.23
C CYS A 19 0.77 4.04 -16.06
N PRO A 20 1.75 3.20 -16.39
CA PRO A 20 2.90 3.63 -17.19
C PRO A 20 2.52 4.03 -18.64
N HIS A 21 1.38 3.56 -19.15
CA HIS A 21 0.92 3.83 -20.51
C HIS A 21 0.12 5.13 -20.62
N CYS A 22 -0.94 5.27 -19.81
CA CYS A 22 -1.86 6.42 -19.89
C CYS A 22 -1.69 7.44 -18.75
N ARG A 23 -0.81 7.17 -17.77
CA ARG A 23 -0.55 8.01 -16.60
C ARG A 23 -1.78 8.31 -15.74
N GLN A 24 -2.81 7.48 -15.84
CA GLN A 24 -4.01 7.58 -15.00
C GLN A 24 -3.81 6.85 -13.67
N GLU A 25 -4.45 7.37 -12.63
CA GLU A 25 -4.46 6.73 -11.31
C GLU A 25 -5.32 5.46 -11.36
N LEU A 26 -4.69 4.34 -11.03
CA LEU A 26 -5.30 3.03 -10.94
C LEU A 26 -5.34 2.60 -9.49
N ARG A 27 -6.53 2.21 -9.05
CA ARG A 27 -6.77 1.56 -7.77
C ARG A 27 -6.72 0.04 -7.96
N VAL A 28 -5.72 -0.60 -7.35
CA VAL A 28 -5.53 -2.05 -7.45
C VAL A 28 -5.49 -2.66 -6.06
N ALA A 29 -6.26 -3.74 -5.85
CA ALA A 29 -6.30 -4.43 -4.57
C ALA A 29 -4.96 -5.12 -4.26
N LYS A 30 -4.61 -5.24 -2.97
CA LYS A 30 -3.35 -5.83 -2.50
C LYS A 30 -3.12 -7.25 -3.01
N LYS A 31 -4.20 -8.00 -3.26
CA LYS A 31 -4.17 -9.36 -3.81
C LYS A 31 -3.53 -9.49 -5.19
N TYR A 32 -3.41 -8.38 -5.94
CA TYR A 32 -2.75 -8.35 -7.24
C TYR A 32 -1.29 -7.86 -7.16
N ALA A 33 -0.77 -7.59 -5.96
CA ALA A 33 0.66 -7.33 -5.81
C ALA A 33 1.49 -8.56 -6.22
N GLY A 34 2.48 -8.34 -7.08
CA GLY A 34 3.25 -9.38 -7.75
C GLY A 34 2.54 -10.02 -8.94
N ALA A 35 1.39 -9.51 -9.38
CA ALA A 35 0.65 -10.04 -10.52
C ALA A 35 0.66 -9.07 -11.71
N ASN A 36 0.45 -9.60 -12.91
CA ASN A 36 0.21 -8.79 -14.10
C ASN A 36 -1.21 -8.25 -14.06
N VAL A 37 -1.34 -6.93 -14.14
CA VAL A 37 -2.62 -6.25 -14.14
C VAL A 37 -2.84 -5.49 -15.43
N GLU A 38 -4.10 -5.36 -15.82
CA GLU A 38 -4.51 -4.61 -17.00
C GLU A 38 -5.14 -3.28 -16.59
N CYS A 39 -4.69 -2.19 -17.21
CA CYS A 39 -5.32 -0.89 -17.08
C CYS A 39 -6.70 -0.91 -17.76
N LYS A 40 -7.76 -0.70 -16.99
CA LYS A 40 -9.14 -0.66 -17.50
C LYS A 40 -9.42 0.48 -18.50
N LEU A 41 -8.55 1.51 -18.51
CA LEU A 41 -8.71 2.71 -19.32
C LEU A 41 -8.02 2.57 -20.68
N CYS A 42 -6.76 2.14 -20.71
CA CYS A 42 -5.98 2.04 -21.94
C CYS A 42 -5.67 0.59 -22.36
N ARG A 43 -6.10 -0.41 -21.59
CA ARG A 43 -5.80 -1.84 -21.77
C ARG A 43 -4.30 -2.18 -21.78
N GLY A 44 -3.49 -1.30 -21.18
CA GLY A 44 -2.06 -1.52 -21.01
C GLY A 44 -1.81 -2.56 -19.92
N HIS A 45 -0.95 -3.54 -20.21
CA HIS A 45 -0.60 -4.61 -19.29
C HIS A 45 0.74 -4.29 -18.64
N PHE A 46 0.81 -4.40 -17.31
CA PHE A 46 2.05 -4.18 -16.59
C PHE A 46 2.12 -5.05 -15.34
N HIS A 47 3.34 -5.28 -14.88
CA HIS A 47 3.58 -6.02 -13.65
C HIS A 47 3.40 -5.09 -12.45
N LEU A 48 2.45 -5.42 -11.55
CA LEU A 48 2.24 -4.67 -10.32
C LEU A 48 3.21 -5.15 -9.25
N ASP A 49 4.30 -4.42 -9.04
CA ASP A 49 5.23 -4.73 -7.96
C ASP A 49 5.39 -3.52 -7.00
N PRO A 50 4.83 -3.55 -5.79
CA PRO A 50 4.89 -2.42 -4.85
C PRO A 50 6.28 -2.18 -4.23
N ASP A 51 7.21 -3.13 -4.37
CA ASP A 51 8.60 -3.02 -3.91
C ASP A 51 9.52 -2.51 -5.03
N HIS A 52 9.15 -2.74 -6.30
CA HIS A 52 9.94 -2.34 -7.47
C HIS A 52 9.78 -0.84 -7.82
N PRO A 53 10.89 -0.11 -8.08
CA PRO A 53 10.84 1.31 -8.44
C PRO A 53 10.16 1.61 -9.78
N SER A 54 10.05 0.61 -10.67
CA SER A 54 9.31 0.75 -11.94
C SER A 54 7.80 0.95 -11.74
N THR A 55 7.26 0.49 -10.61
CA THR A 55 5.86 0.72 -10.27
C THR A 55 5.72 2.13 -9.69
N ARG A 56 5.03 3.00 -10.42
CA ARG A 56 4.75 4.38 -9.99
C ARG A 56 3.69 4.41 -8.88
N LEU A 57 4.06 3.94 -7.69
CA LEU A 57 3.19 3.89 -6.54
C LEU A 57 2.97 5.30 -5.97
N ARG A 58 1.78 5.86 -6.21
CA ARG A 58 1.34 7.14 -5.66
C ARG A 58 0.94 7.02 -4.20
N GLY A 59 0.28 5.94 -3.84
CA GLY A 59 -0.22 5.74 -2.49
C GLY A 59 -0.79 4.37 -2.25
N PHE A 60 -1.50 4.25 -1.15
CA PHE A 60 -2.24 3.07 -0.77
C PHE A 60 -3.49 3.49 -0.02
N PHE A 61 -4.46 2.58 0.02
CA PHE A 61 -5.68 2.76 0.79
C PHE A 61 -5.84 1.59 1.75
N ALA A 62 -6.40 1.88 2.92
CA ALA A 62 -6.66 0.90 3.95
C ALA A 62 -7.92 1.29 4.72
N GLU A 63 -8.61 0.31 5.28
CA GLU A 63 -9.72 0.56 6.19
C GLU A 63 -9.24 0.91 7.60
N CYS A 64 -9.86 1.91 8.22
CA CYS A 64 -9.57 2.24 9.61
C CYS A 64 -10.22 1.22 10.56
N PRO A 65 -9.50 0.53 11.44
CA PRO A 65 -10.09 -0.42 12.39
C PRO A 65 -10.98 0.23 13.47
N HIS A 66 -10.91 1.55 13.63
CA HIS A 66 -11.72 2.28 14.61
C HIS A 66 -13.06 2.76 14.05
N CYS A 67 -13.10 3.21 12.80
CA CYS A 67 -14.29 3.80 12.19
C CYS A 67 -14.72 3.14 10.88
N LEU A 68 -14.00 2.11 10.42
CA LEU A 68 -14.26 1.33 9.21
C LEU A 68 -14.29 2.14 7.91
N GLU A 69 -13.71 3.34 7.93
CA GLU A 69 -13.66 4.23 6.78
C GLU A 69 -12.38 4.05 5.96
N GLU A 70 -12.48 4.29 4.66
CA GLU A 70 -11.34 4.20 3.73
C GLU A 70 -10.36 5.36 3.95
N LEU A 71 -9.17 5.04 4.44
CA LEU A 71 -8.05 5.95 4.57
C LEU A 71 -7.14 5.84 3.37
N ARG A 72 -6.85 6.98 2.75
CA ARG A 72 -5.86 7.09 1.67
C ARG A 72 -4.62 7.77 2.19
N ALA A 73 -3.47 7.13 2.00
CA ALA A 73 -2.19 7.66 2.40
C ALA A 73 -1.20 7.58 1.24
N HIS A 74 -0.33 8.58 1.16
CA HIS A 74 0.75 8.59 0.17
C HIS A 74 1.78 7.49 0.51
N SER A 75 2.44 6.94 -0.50
CA SER A 75 3.41 5.83 -0.37
C SER A 75 4.59 6.11 0.57
N ARG A 76 4.79 7.38 0.94
CA ARG A 76 5.78 7.85 1.92
C ARG A 76 5.41 7.57 3.37
N PHE A 77 4.12 7.37 3.65
CA PHE A 77 3.61 7.06 4.98
C PHE A 77 3.58 5.54 5.25
N ARG A 78 4.17 4.73 4.37
CA ARG A 78 4.41 3.31 4.67
C ARG A 78 5.24 3.22 5.95
N LEU A 79 4.84 2.35 6.89
CA LEU A 79 5.49 2.18 8.21
C LEU A 79 5.36 3.38 9.16
N ALA A 80 4.75 4.49 8.74
CA ALA A 80 4.55 5.65 9.58
C ALA A 80 3.36 5.45 10.53
N ARG A 81 3.51 5.96 11.76
CA ARG A 81 2.42 6.10 12.72
C ARG A 81 1.66 7.38 12.39
N VAL A 82 0.38 7.26 12.08
CA VAL A 82 -0.48 8.38 11.72
C VAL A 82 -1.77 8.34 12.51
N ALA A 83 -2.45 9.48 12.62
CA ALA A 83 -3.80 9.53 13.15
C ALA A 83 -4.81 9.46 11.99
N CYS A 84 -5.86 8.67 12.16
CA CYS A 84 -7.01 8.69 11.27
C CYS A 84 -7.61 10.11 11.24
N LYS A 85 -7.75 10.70 10.05
CA LYS A 85 -8.34 12.04 9.90
C LYS A 85 -9.82 12.13 10.30
N LEU A 86 -10.50 10.99 10.37
CA LEU A 86 -11.95 10.90 10.61
C LEU A 86 -12.25 10.72 12.10
N CYS A 87 -11.65 9.71 12.74
CA CYS A 87 -11.89 9.41 14.16
C CYS A 87 -10.74 9.81 15.10
N GLY A 88 -9.59 10.25 14.57
CA GLY A 88 -8.40 10.55 15.38
C GLY A 88 -7.66 9.32 15.92
N GLY A 89 -8.14 8.11 15.61
CA GLY A 89 -7.54 6.85 16.04
C GLY A 89 -6.08 6.72 15.58
N ARG A 90 -5.20 6.29 16.48
CA ARG A 90 -3.78 6.08 16.17
C ARG A 90 -3.62 4.76 15.44
N ILE A 91 -3.09 4.84 14.22
CA ILE A 91 -2.85 3.67 13.40
C ILE A 91 -1.42 3.67 12.89
N GLN A 92 -0.91 2.49 12.58
CA GLN A 92 0.39 2.33 11.96
C GLN A 92 0.24 1.45 10.72
N PHE A 93 0.60 2.00 9.56
CA PHE A 93 0.53 1.23 8.32
C PHE A 93 1.66 0.21 8.26
N MET A 94 1.32 -1.06 8.07
CA MET A 94 2.34 -2.08 7.80
C MET A 94 2.84 -1.96 6.37
N ALA A 95 4.13 -2.24 6.16
CA ALA A 95 4.61 -2.55 4.82
C ALA A 95 3.85 -3.80 4.39
N ALA A 96 3.20 -3.75 3.22
CA ALA A 96 2.65 -4.95 2.62
C ALA A 96 3.74 -6.03 2.61
N PRO A 97 3.42 -7.30 2.88
CA PRO A 97 4.41 -8.36 2.93
C PRO A 97 5.06 -8.48 1.56
N SER A 98 6.21 -7.81 1.38
CA SER A 98 7.14 -8.12 0.31
C SER A 98 7.53 -9.56 0.58
N ARG A 99 7.11 -10.48 -0.28
CA ARG A 99 7.58 -11.86 -0.28
C ARG A 99 9.06 -11.82 -0.68
N ARG A 100 9.91 -11.34 0.24
CA ARG A 100 11.36 -11.47 0.15
C ARG A 100 11.63 -12.94 0.37
N SER A 101 11.74 -13.68 -0.72
CA SER A 101 12.64 -14.82 -0.75
C SER A 101 14.01 -14.31 -0.29
N PRO A 102 14.64 -14.85 0.76
CA PRO A 102 16.04 -14.58 1.00
C PRO A 102 16.81 -15.12 -0.20
N THR A 103 17.35 -14.23 -1.03
CA THR A 103 18.29 -14.63 -2.08
C THR A 103 19.49 -15.27 -1.39
N MET A 104 19.65 -16.57 -1.56
CA MET A 104 20.86 -17.33 -1.21
C MET A 104 22.10 -16.55 -1.71
N SER A 105 23.01 -16.24 -0.80
CA SER A 105 24.38 -15.90 -1.16
C SER A 105 25.14 -17.17 -1.51
N PRO A 106 25.79 -17.29 -2.68
CA PRO A 106 26.80 -18.30 -2.92
C PRO A 106 28.21 -17.77 -2.62
N ASN A 107 29.06 -18.69 -2.17
CA ASN A 107 30.52 -18.67 -1.98
C ASN A 107 31.04 -18.22 -0.62
#